data_AF-A0AA37MT62-F1
#
_entry.id   AF-A0AA37MT62-F1
#
_cell.length_a   1.000
_cell.length_b   1.000
_cell.length_c   1.000
_cell.angle_alpha   90.00
_cell.angle_beta   90.00
_cell.angle_gamma   90.00
#
_symmetry.space_group_name_H-M   'P 1'
#
loop_
_entity.id
_entity.type
_entity.pdbx_description
1 polymer ?
#
loop_
_entity_poly.entity_id
_entity_poly.type
_entity_poly.pdbx_seq_one_letter_code
_entity_poly.pdbx_strand_id
1 'polypeptide(L)'
;MRPSIRTRETHAMTYIRIAAGDAPDPGGRILKFFDGRSVVLFNVEGVIHAIDNSCPHNGASLANGRVDGHVLQCPAHGLRFDLVSGCVVGAPGMCLAKLTVETDLASHSEG
;
A
#
# COMPACT_ATOMS: atom_id res chain seq x y z
N MET A 1 3.98 13.01 35.39
CA MET A 1 3.83 11.60 34.98
C MET A 1 3.49 11.57 33.48
N ARG A 2 4.32 10.92 32.64
CA ARG A 2 4.04 10.74 31.20
C ARG A 2 3.13 9.51 31.03
N PRO A 3 2.02 9.58 30.29
CA PRO A 3 1.18 8.41 30.09
C PRO A 3 1.94 7.40 29.22
N SER A 4 1.97 6.16 29.70
CA SER A 4 2.54 5.01 29.00
C SER A 4 1.66 4.67 27.80
N ILE A 5 2.20 4.89 26.61
CA ILE A 5 1.59 4.40 25.37
C ILE A 5 1.65 2.88 25.45
N ARG A 6 0.52 2.26 25.79
CA ARG A 6 0.35 0.82 25.80
C ARG A 6 0.50 0.32 24.37
N THR A 7 1.66 -0.23 24.03
CA THR A 7 1.87 -1.09 22.87
C THR A 7 0.92 -2.27 23.01
N ARG A 8 -0.23 -2.22 22.33
CA ARG A 8 -1.09 -3.38 22.18
C ARG A 8 -0.41 -4.29 21.16
N GLU A 9 0.13 -5.38 21.66
CA GLU A 9 0.45 -6.56 20.86
C GLU A 9 -0.85 -7.06 20.23
N THR A 10 -0.93 -7.02 18.90
CA THR A 10 -2.04 -7.58 18.13
C THR A 10 -1.43 -8.38 16.98
N HIS A 11 -1.99 -9.57 16.73
CA HIS A 11 -1.72 -10.49 15.62
C HIS A 11 -1.08 -9.82 14.40
N ALA A 12 0.00 -10.42 13.86
CA ALA A 12 0.84 -9.94 12.77
C ALA A 12 0.09 -9.70 11.44
N MET A 13 -0.78 -8.69 11.39
CA MET A 13 -1.24 -8.02 10.19
C MET A 13 -0.20 -6.95 9.88
N THR A 14 0.50 -7.06 8.75
CA THR A 14 1.48 -6.02 8.41
C THR A 14 0.74 -4.77 7.95
N TYR A 15 0.81 -3.72 8.76
CA TYR A 15 0.31 -2.40 8.46
C TYR A 15 1.47 -1.44 8.18
N ILE A 16 1.23 -0.43 7.35
CA ILE A 16 2.10 0.71 7.17
C ILE A 16 1.40 1.96 7.69
N ARG A 17 2.04 2.65 8.64
CA ARG A 17 1.56 3.93 9.15
C ARG A 17 2.14 5.06 8.29
N ILE A 18 1.29 5.96 7.81
CA ILE A 18 1.71 7.14 7.06
C ILE A 18 1.14 8.41 7.70
N ALA A 19 1.91 9.50 7.68
CA ALA A 19 1.39 10.81 8.03
C ALA A 19 0.40 11.28 6.94
N ALA A 20 -0.56 12.14 7.30
CA ALA A 20 -1.53 12.66 6.33
C ALA A 20 -0.87 13.35 5.12
N GLY A 21 0.25 14.06 5.33
CA GLY A 21 1.02 14.70 4.25
C GLY A 21 1.93 13.76 3.44
N ASP A 22 2.02 12.49 3.84
CA ASP A 22 2.84 11.46 3.16
C ASP A 22 2.03 10.54 2.24
N ALA A 23 0.70 10.77 2.16
CA ALA A 23 -0.17 10.05 1.24
C ALA A 23 -0.07 10.65 -0.18
N PRO A 24 -0.11 9.83 -1.24
CA PRO A 24 -0.22 10.35 -2.59
C PRO A 24 -1.54 11.09 -2.79
N ASP A 25 -1.52 12.17 -3.59
CA ASP A 25 -2.74 12.79 -4.13
C ASP A 25 -3.56 11.80 -4.96
N PRO A 26 -4.88 12.02 -5.16
CA PRO A 26 -5.70 11.19 -6.03
C PRO A 26 -5.10 10.97 -7.43
N GLY A 27 -4.99 9.69 -7.85
CA GLY A 27 -4.32 9.29 -9.10
C GLY A 27 -2.80 9.18 -8.98
N GLY A 28 -2.23 9.63 -7.86
CA GLY A 28 -0.82 9.59 -7.55
C GLY A 28 -0.34 8.26 -6.98
N ARG A 29 0.98 8.17 -6.83
CA ARG A 29 1.65 7.04 -6.17
C ARG A 29 2.90 7.51 -5.46
N ILE A 30 3.28 6.82 -4.40
CA ILE A 30 4.55 7.06 -3.69
C ILE A 30 5.20 5.73 -3.35
N LEU A 31 6.51 5.63 -3.57
CA LEU A 31 7.33 4.52 -3.10
C LEU A 31 7.84 4.84 -1.68
N LYS A 32 7.64 3.91 -0.75
CA LYS A 32 8.14 3.98 0.62
C LYS A 32 9.01 2.76 0.93
N PHE A 33 9.93 2.90 1.87
CA PHE A 33 10.67 1.79 2.44
C PHE A 33 10.17 1.55 3.87
N PHE A 34 9.73 0.33 4.17
CA PHE A 34 9.11 -0.03 5.43
C PHE A 34 9.48 -1.47 5.76
N ASP A 35 9.90 -1.74 7.00
CA ASP A 35 10.20 -3.09 7.49
C ASP A 35 11.15 -3.90 6.57
N GLY A 36 12.20 -3.23 6.07
CA GLY A 36 13.21 -3.86 5.21
C GLY A 36 12.77 -4.12 3.77
N ARG A 37 11.59 -3.65 3.35
CA ARG A 37 11.04 -3.84 2.01
C ARG A 37 10.51 -2.55 1.40
N SER A 38 10.45 -2.51 0.08
CA SER A 38 9.85 -1.39 -0.64
C SER A 38 8.36 -1.63 -0.86
N VAL A 39 7.54 -0.64 -0.53
CA VAL A 39 6.07 -0.65 -0.59
C VAL A 39 5.62 0.49 -1.48
N VAL A 40 4.65 0.24 -2.37
CA VAL A 40 4.04 1.28 -3.20
C VAL A 40 2.66 1.60 -2.65
N LEU A 41 2.42 2.89 -2.44
CA LEU A 41 1.10 3.44 -2.15
C LEU A 41 0.52 3.96 -3.45
N PHE A 42 -0.66 3.48 -3.83
CA PHE A 42 -1.46 4.03 -4.92
C PHE A 42 -2.68 4.73 -4.33
N ASN A 43 -2.98 5.93 -4.79
CA ASN A 43 -4.26 6.58 -4.50
C ASN A 43 -5.19 6.41 -5.70
N VAL A 44 -6.17 5.53 -5.58
CA VAL A 44 -7.20 5.31 -6.60
C VAL A 44 -8.49 5.94 -6.08
N GLU A 45 -8.91 7.03 -6.71
CA GLU A 45 -10.17 7.72 -6.40
C GLU A 45 -10.32 8.12 -4.90
N GLY A 46 -9.21 8.51 -4.27
CA GLY A 46 -9.18 8.91 -2.85
C GLY A 46 -8.92 7.75 -1.88
N VAL A 47 -8.87 6.51 -2.37
CA VAL A 47 -8.59 5.32 -1.56
C VAL A 47 -7.13 4.92 -1.70
N ILE A 48 -6.44 4.77 -0.57
CA ILE A 48 -5.03 4.36 -0.56
C ILE A 48 -4.92 2.83 -0.55
N HIS A 49 -4.20 2.30 -1.52
CA HIS A 49 -3.84 0.90 -1.64
C HIS A 49 -2.33 0.75 -1.43
N ALA A 50 -1.92 0.05 -0.37
CA ALA A 50 -0.52 -0.29 -0.14
C ALA A 50 -0.23 -1.73 -0.56
N ILE A 51 0.82 -1.90 -1.36
CA ILE A 51 1.29 -3.20 -1.82
C ILE A 51 2.80 -3.29 -1.71
N ASP A 52 3.31 -4.51 -1.55
CA ASP A 52 4.71 -4.78 -1.79
C ASP A 52 5.09 -4.38 -3.23
N ASN A 53 6.23 -3.73 -3.39
CA ASN A 53 6.72 -3.30 -4.70
C ASN A 53 7.24 -4.48 -5.56
N SER A 54 7.16 -5.71 -5.07
CA SER A 54 7.59 -6.90 -5.77
C SER A 54 6.41 -7.60 -6.47
N CYS A 55 6.47 -7.70 -7.80
CA CYS A 55 5.48 -8.46 -8.55
C CYS A 55 5.54 -9.95 -8.15
N PRO A 56 4.42 -10.57 -7.73
CA PRO A 56 4.42 -11.95 -7.24
C PRO A 56 4.74 -13.00 -8.31
N HIS A 57 4.81 -12.60 -9.59
CA HIS A 57 5.24 -13.47 -10.67
C HIS A 57 6.76 -13.69 -10.69
N ASN A 58 7.56 -12.62 -10.68
CA ASN A 58 9.02 -12.71 -10.81
C ASN A 58 9.77 -11.48 -10.24
N GLY A 59 9.23 -10.85 -9.20
CA GLY A 59 9.91 -9.81 -8.42
C GLY A 59 10.08 -8.44 -9.07
N ALA A 60 9.51 -8.21 -10.26
CA ALA A 60 9.62 -6.92 -10.94
C ALA A 60 8.99 -5.77 -10.12
N SER A 61 9.62 -4.61 -10.14
CA SER A 61 9.11 -3.40 -9.49
C SER A 61 7.73 -3.01 -10.04
N LEU A 62 6.75 -2.84 -9.13
CA LEU A 62 5.39 -2.42 -9.45
C LEU A 62 5.20 -0.89 -9.38
N ALA A 63 6.17 -0.16 -8.83
CA ALA A 63 6.12 1.29 -8.65
C ALA A 63 5.85 2.05 -9.95
N ASN A 64 6.36 1.52 -11.08
CA ASN A 64 6.20 2.12 -12.40
C ASN A 64 5.11 1.42 -13.24
N GLY A 65 4.27 0.58 -12.64
CA GLY A 65 3.18 -0.09 -13.33
C GLY A 65 2.09 0.88 -13.81
N ARG A 66 1.45 0.59 -14.93
CA ARG A 66 0.35 1.43 -15.42
C ARG A 66 -0.89 1.17 -14.57
N VAL A 67 -1.58 2.22 -14.13
CA VAL A 67 -2.83 2.11 -13.38
C VAL A 67 -3.97 2.63 -14.27
N ASP A 68 -5.03 1.84 -14.37
CA ASP A 68 -6.26 2.16 -15.10
C ASP A 68 -7.45 1.79 -14.21
N GLY A 69 -8.13 2.80 -13.66
CA GLY A 69 -9.07 2.61 -12.54
C GLY A 69 -8.36 1.94 -11.35
N HIS A 70 -8.88 0.79 -10.92
CA HIS A 70 -8.26 -0.03 -9.87
C HIS A 70 -7.28 -1.08 -10.40
N VAL A 71 -7.06 -1.16 -11.72
CA VAL A 71 -6.21 -2.21 -12.31
C VAL A 71 -4.78 -1.72 -12.47
N LEU A 72 -3.86 -2.36 -11.75
CA LEU A 72 -2.42 -2.19 -11.90
C LEU A 72 -1.86 -3.21 -12.90
N GLN A 73 -1.19 -2.74 -13.94
CA GLN A 73 -0.46 -3.55 -14.89
C GLN A 73 1.04 -3.56 -14.54
N CYS A 74 1.60 -4.74 -14.30
CA CYS A 74 3.03 -4.93 -14.10
C CYS A 74 3.80 -4.53 -15.39
N PRO A 75 4.83 -3.68 -15.30
CA PRO A 75 5.53 -3.16 -16.48
C PRO A 75 6.41 -4.21 -17.18
N ALA A 76 6.74 -5.32 -16.51
CA ALA A 76 7.62 -6.34 -17.07
C ALA A 76 6.91 -7.28 -18.05
N HIS A 77 5.81 -7.91 -17.62
CA HIS A 77 5.12 -8.96 -18.39
C HIS A 77 3.63 -8.67 -18.63
N GLY A 78 3.15 -7.49 -18.21
CA GLY A 78 1.79 -7.07 -18.48
C GLY A 78 0.70 -7.72 -17.63
N LEU A 79 1.04 -8.53 -16.62
CA LEU A 79 0.06 -9.07 -15.67
C LEU A 79 -0.74 -7.94 -15.01
N ARG A 80 -2.04 -8.14 -14.93
CA ARG A 80 -3.00 -7.14 -14.43
C ARG A 80 -3.54 -7.60 -13.09
N PHE A 81 -3.43 -6.74 -12.09
CA PHE A 81 -3.89 -6.98 -10.73
C PHE A 81 -4.95 -5.95 -10.39
N ASP A 82 -6.06 -6.40 -9.80
CA ASP A 82 -7.02 -5.49 -9.18
C ASP A 82 -6.47 -5.04 -7.82
N LEU A 83 -6.31 -3.73 -7.60
CA LEU A 83 -5.81 -3.17 -6.35
C LEU A 83 -6.80 -3.32 -5.19
N VAL A 84 -8.09 -3.54 -5.47
CA VAL A 84 -9.12 -3.74 -4.45
C VAL A 84 -8.99 -5.13 -3.83
N SER A 85 -9.07 -6.19 -4.63
CA SER A 85 -8.86 -7.58 -4.19
C SER A 85 -7.40 -7.93 -3.95
N GLY A 86 -6.48 -7.27 -4.65
CA GLY A 86 -5.05 -7.60 -4.69
C GLY A 86 -4.70 -8.71 -5.68
N CYS A 87 -5.65 -9.31 -6.39
CA CYS A 87 -5.40 -10.51 -7.18
C CYS A 87 -5.39 -10.23 -8.69
N VAL A 88 -4.83 -11.17 -9.46
CA VAL A 88 -4.85 -11.11 -10.92
C VAL A 88 -6.28 -11.02 -11.45
N VAL A 89 -6.51 -10.12 -12.40
CA VAL A 89 -7.80 -9.93 -13.06
C VAL A 89 -8.13 -11.17 -13.90
N GLY A 90 -9.32 -11.75 -13.69
CA GLY A 90 -9.85 -12.86 -14.48
C GLY A 90 -9.28 -14.25 -14.15
N ALA A 91 -8.32 -14.35 -13.23
CA ALA A 91 -7.78 -15.64 -12.77
C ALA A 91 -7.31 -15.53 -11.31
N PRO A 92 -8.15 -15.89 -10.32
CA PRO A 92 -7.73 -15.89 -8.92
C PRO A 92 -6.67 -16.99 -8.71
N GLY A 93 -5.59 -16.66 -7.99
CA GLY A 93 -4.51 -17.61 -7.69
C GLY A 93 -3.14 -16.96 -7.48
N MET A 94 -2.96 -15.73 -7.96
CA MET A 94 -1.77 -14.92 -7.70
C MET A 94 -2.22 -13.55 -7.20
N CYS A 95 -1.76 -13.18 -6.00
CA CYS A 95 -2.15 -11.94 -5.36
C CYS A 95 -0.93 -11.17 -4.87
N LEU A 96 -1.06 -9.85 -4.93
CA LEU A 96 -0.14 -8.89 -4.36
C LEU A 96 -0.12 -9.06 -2.85
N ALA A 97 1.07 -8.93 -2.26
CA ALA A 97 1.18 -8.77 -0.82
C ALA A 97 0.68 -7.37 -0.44
N LYS A 98 -0.57 -7.29 0.04
CA LYS A 98 -1.19 -6.04 0.48
C LYS A 98 -0.81 -5.70 1.92
N LEU A 99 -0.70 -4.42 2.22
CA LEU A 99 -0.55 -3.90 3.57
C LEU A 99 -1.78 -3.07 3.94
N THR A 100 -2.16 -3.14 5.21
CA THR A 100 -3.16 -2.22 5.76
C THR A 100 -2.54 -0.83 5.89
N VAL A 101 -3.24 0.20 5.47
CA VAL A 101 -2.78 1.59 5.60
C VAL A 101 -3.45 2.22 6.81
N GLU A 102 -2.65 2.75 7.72
CA GLU A 102 -3.12 3.56 8.83
C GLU A 102 -2.60 4.98 8.67
N THR A 103 -3.51 5.94 8.51
CA THR A 103 -3.16 7.35 8.51
C THR A 103 -3.18 7.85 9.95
N ASP A 104 -2.09 8.43 10.44
CA ASP A 104 -2.13 9.15 11.72
C ASP A 104 -3.07 10.36 11.52
N LEU A 105 -4.22 10.34 12.19
CA LEU A 105 -5.05 11.53 12.30
C LEU A 105 -4.17 12.58 12.97
N ALA A 106 -3.98 13.72 12.29
CA ALA A 106 -3.20 14.83 12.83
C ALA A 106 -3.64 15.04 14.28
N SER A 107 -2.75 14.69 15.22
CA SER A 107 -2.99 14.90 16.62
C SER A 107 -3.10 16.40 16.80
N HIS A 108 -4.32 16.93 16.83
CA HIS A 108 -4.57 18.30 17.25
C HIS A 108 -4.09 18.38 18.69
N SER A 109 -2.91 18.94 18.88
CA SER A 109 -2.45 19.43 20.17
C SER A 109 -3.41 20.53 20.60
N GLU A 110 -4.39 20.17 21.43
CA GLU A 110 -5.15 21.13 22.23
C GLU A 110 -4.12 21.88 23.10
N GLY A 111 -4.13 23.21 22.96
CA GLY A 111 -3.19 24.13 23.61
C GLY A 111 -3.41 24.31 25.11
#